data_AF-A0AA94JG60-F1
#
_entry.id   AF-A0AA94JG60-F1
#
_cell.length_a   1.000
_cell.length_b   1.000
_cell.length_c   1.000
_cell.angle_alpha   90.00
_cell.angle_beta   90.00
_cell.angle_gamma   90.00
#
_symmetry.space_group_name_H-M   'P 1'
#
loop_
_entity.id
_entity.type
_entity.pdbx_description
1 polymer ?
#
loop_
_entity_poly.entity_id
_entity_poly.type
_entity_poly.pdbx_seq_one_letter_code
_entity_poly.pdbx_strand_id
1 'polypeptide(L)'
;MTTEKLASPATGPVDHLRFHRPHAHLNTTFGNDKFALRAEAFARFFGTPLFLGAQTVIVAVWIGLNVAGVTQFDVYPFILLNLAFSLQAAYAAPLILLAQTRQAARDKAQSDADAQHREALAVANSERQAQAAQTTAQLLELLEQNTRLTEMTKDLTERIEGLTRELHAHICQNPQR
;
A
#
# COMPACT_ATOMS: atom_id res chain seq x y z
N MET A 1 -3.67 -46.58 9.31
CA MET A 1 -3.25 -45.75 8.15
C MET A 1 -4.34 -44.70 7.96
N THR A 2 -4.32 -43.68 8.82
CA THR A 2 -5.34 -42.64 8.92
C THR A 2 -4.73 -41.39 8.31
N THR A 3 -5.16 -41.06 7.11
CA THR A 3 -4.79 -39.80 6.45
C THR A 3 -5.44 -38.65 7.21
N GLU A 4 -4.65 -38.03 8.09
CA GLU A 4 -4.96 -36.74 8.68
C GLU A 4 -5.04 -35.72 7.55
N LYS A 5 -6.27 -35.39 7.18
CA LYS A 5 -6.60 -34.36 6.21
C LYS A 5 -6.06 -33.04 6.75
N LEU A 6 -4.89 -32.61 6.27
CA LEU A 6 -4.37 -31.25 6.50
C LEU A 6 -5.49 -30.26 6.14
N ALA A 7 -6.05 -29.62 7.15
CA ALA A 7 -7.00 -28.54 6.97
C ALA A 7 -6.28 -27.39 6.27
N SER A 8 -6.54 -27.21 4.99
CA SER A 8 -6.15 -26.02 4.24
C SER A 8 -6.67 -24.79 5.00
N PRO A 9 -5.82 -23.81 5.34
CA PRO A 9 -6.29 -22.60 6.01
C PRO A 9 -7.31 -21.92 5.09
N ALA A 10 -8.52 -21.71 5.63
CA ALA A 10 -9.64 -21.14 4.91
C ALA A 10 -9.21 -19.79 4.30
N THR A 11 -9.08 -19.74 2.98
CA THR A 11 -8.83 -18.50 2.25
C THR A 11 -10.14 -17.75 2.14
N GLY A 12 -10.55 -17.11 3.24
CA GLY A 12 -11.62 -16.12 3.20
C GLY A 12 -11.23 -14.99 2.23
N PRO A 13 -12.20 -14.31 1.59
CA PRO A 13 -11.90 -13.19 0.70
C PRO A 13 -11.08 -12.13 1.46
N VAL A 14 -9.89 -11.84 0.95
CA VAL A 14 -8.98 -10.85 1.56
C VAL A 14 -9.60 -9.46 1.40
N ASP A 15 -9.93 -8.83 2.53
CA ASP A 15 -10.50 -7.50 2.54
C ASP A 15 -9.39 -6.44 2.39
N HIS A 16 -9.07 -6.10 1.14
CA HIS A 16 -8.06 -5.11 0.78
C HIS A 16 -8.38 -3.70 1.30
N LEU A 17 -9.65 -3.41 1.60
CA LEU A 17 -10.11 -2.10 2.06
C LEU A 17 -10.40 -2.06 3.56
N ARG A 18 -10.00 -3.09 4.33
CA ARG A 18 -10.33 -3.15 5.77
C ARG A 18 -9.89 -1.93 6.56
N PHE A 19 -8.74 -1.33 6.21
CA PHE A 19 -8.21 -0.14 6.88
C PHE A 19 -8.83 1.17 6.34
N HIS A 20 -9.38 1.16 5.12
CA HIS A 20 -10.08 2.30 4.55
C HIS A 20 -11.57 2.34 4.90
N ARG A 21 -12.19 1.19 5.26
CA ARG A 21 -13.62 1.11 5.58
C ARG A 21 -14.05 2.03 6.73
N PRO A 22 -13.31 2.15 7.85
CA PRO A 22 -13.63 3.12 8.90
C PRO A 22 -13.67 4.57 8.38
N HIS A 23 -12.83 4.88 7.38
CA HIS A 23 -12.70 6.21 6.78
C HIS A 23 -13.55 6.42 5.51
N ALA A 24 -14.34 5.43 5.09
CA ALA A 24 -15.11 5.49 3.85
C ALA A 24 -16.12 6.66 3.81
N HIS A 25 -16.59 7.09 4.98
CA HIS A 25 -17.50 8.23 5.12
C HIS A 25 -16.86 9.58 4.71
N LEU A 26 -15.52 9.68 4.72
CA LEU A 26 -14.80 10.89 4.35
C LEU A 26 -14.61 11.03 2.83
N ASN A 27 -14.74 9.94 2.06
CA ASN A 27 -14.54 9.95 0.60
C ASN A 27 -15.63 10.71 -0.16
N THR A 28 -16.84 10.81 0.38
CA THR A 28 -17.90 11.64 -0.20
C THR A 28 -17.68 13.12 0.16
N THR A 29 -17.08 13.88 -0.76
CA THR A 29 -16.78 15.33 -0.58
C THR A 29 -18.03 16.17 -0.34
N PHE A 30 -19.08 15.77 -1.03
CA PHE A 30 -20.46 16.15 -0.85
C PHE A 30 -21.18 14.78 -0.86
N GLY A 31 -22.26 14.59 -0.11
CA GLY A 31 -22.92 13.28 0.01
C GLY A 31 -23.33 12.66 -1.34
N ASN A 32 -24.07 11.56 -1.34
CA ASN A 32 -24.52 10.90 -2.59
C ASN A 32 -25.63 11.67 -3.35
N ASP A 33 -25.67 13.00 -3.20
CA ASP A 33 -26.72 13.89 -3.65
C ASP A 33 -26.38 14.62 -4.95
N LYS A 34 -27.40 15.24 -5.55
CA LYS A 34 -27.30 16.16 -6.69
C LYS A 34 -26.25 17.27 -6.53
N PHE A 35 -25.92 17.64 -5.28
CA PHE A 35 -24.88 18.62 -4.97
C PHE A 35 -23.47 18.10 -5.27
N ALA A 36 -23.19 16.81 -5.06
CA ALA A 36 -21.90 16.22 -5.38
C ALA A 36 -21.63 16.21 -6.88
N LEU A 37 -22.62 15.83 -7.68
CA LEU A 37 -22.52 15.84 -9.14
C LEU A 37 -22.26 17.25 -9.67
N ARG A 38 -22.92 18.28 -9.11
CA ARG A 38 -22.65 19.67 -9.47
C ARG A 38 -21.26 20.11 -9.04
N ALA A 39 -20.85 19.78 -7.82
CA ALA A 39 -19.53 20.13 -7.32
C ALA A 39 -18.41 19.45 -8.12
N GLU A 40 -18.59 18.21 -8.56
CA GLU A 40 -17.68 17.52 -9.46
C GLU A 40 -17.59 18.22 -10.82
N ALA A 41 -18.73 18.61 -11.41
CA ALA A 41 -18.75 19.38 -12.65
C ALA A 41 -18.04 20.74 -12.51
N PHE A 42 -18.25 21.44 -11.39
CA PHE A 42 -17.53 22.68 -11.08
C PHE A 42 -16.03 22.42 -10.93
N ALA A 43 -15.61 21.41 -10.17
CA ALA A 43 -14.20 21.09 -9.99
C ALA A 43 -13.50 20.77 -11.32
N ARG A 44 -14.15 20.00 -12.21
CA ARG A 44 -13.62 19.69 -13.55
C ARG A 44 -13.54 20.92 -14.44
N PHE A 45 -14.52 21.83 -14.34
CA PHE A 45 -14.53 23.09 -15.09
C PHE A 45 -13.40 24.04 -14.66
N PHE A 46 -13.24 24.28 -13.35
CA PHE A 46 -12.17 25.14 -12.82
C PHE A 46 -10.76 24.56 -13.00
N GLY A 47 -10.61 23.23 -13.14
CA GLY A 47 -9.33 22.56 -13.40
C GLY A 47 -8.84 22.62 -14.85
N THR A 48 -9.63 23.18 -15.77
CA THR A 48 -9.30 23.22 -17.21
C THR A 48 -8.69 24.58 -17.58
N PRO A 49 -7.61 24.66 -18.39
CA PRO A 49 -7.01 25.94 -18.82
C PRO A 49 -7.97 26.83 -19.63
N LEU A 50 -9.04 26.23 -20.16
CA LEU A 50 -10.10 26.93 -20.86
C LEU A 50 -10.86 27.93 -19.96
N PHE A 51 -10.98 27.65 -18.66
CA PHE A 51 -11.65 28.57 -17.73
C PHE A 51 -10.93 29.91 -17.65
N LEU A 52 -9.60 29.89 -17.50
CA LEU A 52 -8.78 31.11 -17.47
C LEU A 52 -8.92 31.88 -18.79
N GLY A 53 -8.85 31.20 -19.93
CA GLY A 53 -9.01 31.83 -21.25
C GLY A 53 -10.37 32.50 -21.42
N ALA A 54 -11.46 31.80 -21.06
CA ALA A 54 -12.81 32.36 -21.13
C ALA A 54 -12.98 33.58 -20.19
N GLN A 55 -12.45 33.51 -18.96
CA GLN A 55 -12.49 34.62 -18.02
C GLN A 55 -11.74 35.85 -18.55
N THR A 56 -10.55 35.67 -19.13
CA THR A 56 -9.78 36.77 -19.73
C THR A 56 -10.51 37.41 -20.90
N VAL A 57 -11.15 36.61 -21.77
CA VAL A 57 -11.93 37.14 -22.90
C VAL A 57 -13.12 37.97 -22.41
N ILE A 58 -13.85 37.48 -21.39
CA ILE A 58 -14.99 38.22 -20.82
C ILE A 58 -14.54 39.59 -20.28
N VAL A 59 -13.42 39.62 -19.54
CA VAL A 59 -12.85 40.86 -19.00
C VAL A 59 -12.39 41.79 -20.12
N ALA A 60 -11.72 41.28 -21.14
CA ALA A 60 -11.27 42.06 -22.29
C ALA A 60 -12.44 42.68 -23.07
N VAL A 61 -13.52 41.91 -23.29
CA VAL A 61 -14.75 42.39 -23.92
C VAL A 61 -15.42 43.48 -23.07
N TRP A 62 -15.48 43.30 -21.75
CA TRP A 62 -16.04 44.31 -20.84
C TRP A 62 -15.29 45.64 -20.90
N ILE A 63 -13.96 45.58 -20.83
CA ILE A 63 -13.10 46.77 -20.97
C ILE A 63 -13.30 47.41 -22.34
N GLY A 64 -13.30 46.59 -23.41
CA GLY A 64 -13.50 47.07 -24.79
C GLY A 64 -14.82 47.80 -25.01
N LEU A 65 -15.93 47.26 -24.49
CA LEU A 65 -17.26 47.88 -24.60
C LEU A 65 -17.37 49.21 -23.83
N ASN A 66 -16.74 49.31 -22.66
CA ASN A 66 -16.72 50.55 -21.86
C ASN A 66 -15.81 51.62 -22.49
N VAL A 67 -14.62 51.23 -23.00
CA VAL A 67 -13.69 52.15 -23.68
C VAL A 67 -14.26 52.65 -25.00
N ALA A 68 -14.99 51.80 -25.74
CA ALA A 68 -15.64 52.17 -27.00
C ALA A 68 -16.82 53.15 -26.82
N GLY A 69 -17.18 53.51 -25.58
CA GLY A 69 -18.24 54.48 -25.29
C GLY A 69 -19.65 53.98 -25.58
N VAL A 70 -19.82 52.68 -25.87
CA VAL A 70 -21.12 52.03 -26.11
C VAL A 70 -21.96 52.00 -24.83
N THR A 71 -21.28 51.93 -23.69
CA THR A 71 -21.88 51.89 -22.35
C THR A 71 -20.99 52.67 -21.38
N GLN A 72 -21.50 53.72 -20.73
CA GLN A 72 -20.77 54.52 -19.74
C GLN A 72 -20.90 54.00 -18.30
N PHE A 73 -21.21 52.71 -18.14
CA PHE A 73 -21.48 52.14 -16.82
C PHE A 73 -20.21 52.01 -15.95
N ASP A 74 -19.01 51.89 -16.56
CA ASP A 74 -17.74 51.74 -15.83
C ASP A 74 -16.60 52.53 -16.53
N VAL A 75 -16.64 53.86 -16.43
CA VAL A 75 -15.59 54.76 -16.96
C VAL A 75 -14.29 54.60 -16.15
N TYR A 76 -13.13 54.83 -16.79
CA TYR A 76 -11.82 54.81 -16.13
C TYR A 76 -11.88 55.59 -14.79
N PRO A 77 -11.61 54.96 -13.63
CA PRO A 77 -10.73 53.80 -13.38
C PRO A 77 -11.43 52.42 -13.12
N PHE A 78 -12.54 52.10 -13.79
CA PHE A 78 -13.22 50.78 -13.70
C PHE A 78 -13.57 50.32 -12.27
N ILE A 79 -14.27 51.17 -11.51
CA ILE A 79 -14.58 50.92 -10.10
C ILE A 79 -15.44 49.68 -9.89
N LEU A 80 -16.38 49.38 -10.80
CA LEU A 80 -17.29 48.25 -10.67
C LEU A 80 -16.57 46.93 -10.94
N LEU A 81 -15.72 46.89 -11.97
CA LEU A 81 -14.87 45.74 -12.26
C LEU A 81 -13.94 45.45 -11.07
N ASN A 82 -13.29 46.49 -10.53
CA ASN A 82 -12.41 46.32 -9.38
C ASN A 82 -13.16 45.83 -8.14
N LEU A 83 -14.37 46.34 -7.90
CA LEU A 83 -15.23 45.90 -6.79
C LEU A 83 -15.65 44.44 -6.97
N ALA A 84 -16.02 44.03 -8.19
CA ALA A 84 -16.41 42.66 -8.50
C ALA A 84 -15.25 41.68 -8.26
N PHE A 85 -14.03 42.00 -8.71
CA PHE A 85 -12.84 41.18 -8.43
C PHE A 85 -12.50 41.14 -6.94
N SER A 86 -12.61 42.26 -6.24
CA SER A 86 -12.37 42.31 -4.79
C SER A 86 -13.35 41.42 -4.03
N LEU A 87 -14.64 41.46 -4.40
CA LEU A 87 -15.66 40.59 -3.82
C LEU A 87 -15.43 39.11 -4.20
N GLN A 88 -15.04 38.84 -5.45
CA GLN A 88 -14.72 37.49 -5.92
C GLN A 88 -13.59 36.89 -5.08
N ALA A 89 -12.51 37.63 -4.85
CA ALA A 89 -11.40 37.20 -4.01
C ALA A 89 -11.82 37.00 -2.55
N ALA A 90 -12.59 37.94 -1.99
CA ALA A 90 -13.06 37.89 -0.60
C ALA A 90 -13.94 36.67 -0.31
N TYR A 91 -14.77 36.24 -1.27
CA TYR A 91 -15.61 35.03 -1.12
C TYR A 91 -14.86 33.75 -1.50
N ALA A 92 -13.91 33.82 -2.44
CA ALA A 92 -13.10 32.67 -2.83
C ALA A 92 -12.21 32.19 -1.68
N ALA A 93 -11.53 33.09 -0.96
CA ALA A 93 -10.62 32.73 0.13
C ALA A 93 -11.23 31.79 1.20
N PRO A 94 -12.38 32.10 1.82
CA PRO A 94 -12.99 31.20 2.81
C PRO A 94 -13.50 29.90 2.17
N LEU A 95 -14.04 29.93 0.96
CA LEU A 95 -14.46 28.71 0.27
C LEU A 95 -13.29 27.78 -0.02
N ILE A 96 -12.15 28.34 -0.46
CA ILE A 96 -10.92 27.60 -0.68
C ILE A 96 -10.43 27.00 0.63
N LEU A 97 -10.49 27.75 1.74
CA LEU A 97 -10.10 27.25 3.06
C LEU A 97 -11.01 26.10 3.55
N LEU A 98 -12.32 26.19 3.31
CA LEU A 98 -13.26 25.09 3.59
C LEU A 98 -12.97 23.86 2.72
N ALA A 99 -12.63 24.05 1.44
CA ALA A 99 -12.24 22.95 0.57
C ALA A 99 -10.92 22.31 1.03
N GLN A 100 -9.93 23.11 1.41
CA GLN A 100 -8.63 22.67 1.90
C GLN A 100 -8.73 21.91 3.23
N THR A 101 -9.48 22.42 4.20
CA THR A 101 -9.69 21.73 5.49
C THR A 101 -10.37 20.36 5.30
N ARG A 102 -11.33 20.27 4.38
CA ARG A 102 -11.95 18.98 4.00
C ARG A 102 -10.97 18.06 3.30
N GLN A 103 -10.15 18.59 2.40
CA GLN A 103 -9.13 17.81 1.70
C GLN A 103 -8.09 17.25 2.69
N ALA A 104 -7.57 18.09 3.59
CA ALA A 104 -6.62 17.69 4.63
C ALA A 104 -7.17 16.59 5.56
N ALA A 105 -8.47 16.63 5.89
CA ALA A 105 -9.11 15.59 6.68
C ALA A 105 -9.12 14.22 5.96
N ARG A 106 -9.34 14.21 4.64
CA ARG A 106 -9.25 12.98 3.82
C ARG A 106 -7.83 12.48 3.72
N ASP A 107 -6.91 13.38 3.39
CA ASP A 107 -5.50 13.03 3.21
C ASP A 107 -4.93 12.44 4.52
N LYS A 108 -5.31 12.99 5.66
CA LYS A 108 -4.98 12.43 6.98
C LYS A 108 -5.56 11.04 7.17
N ALA A 109 -6.84 10.85 6.91
CA ALA A 109 -7.50 9.55 7.07
C ALA A 109 -6.92 8.47 6.15
N GLN A 110 -6.54 8.83 4.92
CA GLN A 110 -5.86 7.93 3.99
C GLN A 110 -4.45 7.58 4.50
N SER A 111 -3.70 8.58 4.96
CA SER A 111 -2.38 8.38 5.57
C SER A 111 -2.42 7.47 6.80
N ASP A 112 -3.43 7.63 7.66
CA ASP A 112 -3.61 6.81 8.86
C ASP A 112 -3.93 5.35 8.51
N ALA A 113 -4.81 5.13 7.52
CA ALA A 113 -5.11 3.79 7.00
C ALA A 113 -3.87 3.11 6.40
N ASP A 114 -3.07 3.86 5.63
CA ASP A 114 -1.83 3.36 5.02
C ASP A 114 -0.76 3.05 6.08
N ALA A 115 -0.69 3.84 7.16
CA ALA A 115 0.20 3.55 8.29
C ALA A 115 -0.19 2.22 8.98
N GLN A 116 -1.47 2.04 9.29
CA GLN A 116 -1.97 0.78 9.88
C GLN A 116 -1.72 -0.43 8.98
N HIS A 117 -1.90 -0.26 7.66
CA HIS A 117 -1.62 -1.31 6.71
C HIS A 117 -0.13 -1.71 6.72
N ARG A 118 0.77 -0.72 6.73
CA ARG A 118 2.22 -0.96 6.79
C ARG A 118 2.64 -1.64 8.09
N GLU A 119 2.07 -1.24 9.23
CA GLU A 119 2.33 -1.89 10.52
C GLU A 119 1.87 -3.36 10.51
N ALA A 120 0.65 -3.63 10.01
CA ALA A 120 0.14 -5.00 9.90
C ALA A 120 1.01 -5.88 8.99
N LEU A 121 1.52 -5.33 7.87
CA LEU A 121 2.47 -6.03 7.01
C LEU A 121 3.81 -6.28 7.70
N ALA A 122 4.32 -5.31 8.47
CA ALA A 122 5.57 -5.45 9.20
C ALA A 122 5.49 -6.57 10.25
N VAL A 123 4.39 -6.65 11.01
CA VAL A 123 4.15 -7.73 11.98
C VAL A 123 4.09 -9.09 11.28
N ALA A 124 3.30 -9.21 10.21
CA ALA A 124 3.19 -10.46 9.46
C ALA A 124 4.53 -10.91 8.85
N ASN A 125 5.36 -9.96 8.39
CA ASN A 125 6.70 -10.28 7.88
C ASN A 125 7.65 -10.71 9.00
N SER A 126 7.60 -10.07 10.17
CA SER A 126 8.37 -10.47 11.35
C SER A 126 8.03 -11.90 11.79
N GLU A 127 6.73 -12.24 11.84
CA GLU A 127 6.27 -13.59 12.15
C GLU A 127 6.77 -14.62 11.13
N ARG A 128 6.69 -14.31 9.83
CA ARG A 128 7.23 -15.18 8.77
C ARG A 128 8.74 -15.37 8.91
N GLN A 129 9.47 -14.33 9.29
CA GLN A 129 10.90 -14.41 9.49
C GLN A 129 11.25 -15.27 10.70
N ALA A 130 10.49 -15.16 11.79
CA ALA A 130 10.64 -16.01 12.97
C ALA A 130 10.33 -17.49 12.66
N GLN A 131 9.27 -17.76 11.88
CA GLN A 131 8.95 -19.10 11.40
C GLN A 131 10.06 -19.65 10.50
N ALA A 132 10.56 -18.86 9.56
CA ALA A 132 11.67 -19.25 8.69
C ALA A 132 12.95 -19.55 9.48
N ALA A 133 13.23 -18.80 10.55
CA ALA A 133 14.36 -19.06 11.44
C ALA A 133 14.18 -20.39 12.20
N GLN A 134 12.98 -20.67 12.72
CA GLN A 134 12.67 -21.95 13.36
C GLN A 134 12.81 -23.14 12.40
N THR A 135 12.27 -23.03 11.18
CA THR A 135 12.41 -24.09 10.17
C THR A 135 13.87 -24.29 9.80
N THR A 136 14.67 -23.22 9.71
CA THR A 136 16.11 -23.31 9.43
C THR A 136 16.86 -24.02 10.55
N ALA A 137 16.52 -23.73 11.82
CA ALA A 137 17.12 -24.41 12.97
C ALA A 137 16.81 -25.92 12.97
N GLN A 138 15.57 -26.31 12.66
CA GLN A 138 15.18 -27.72 12.54
C GLN A 138 15.95 -28.42 11.40
N LEU A 139 16.15 -27.75 10.26
CA LEU A 139 16.94 -28.30 9.16
C LEU A 139 18.39 -28.54 9.56
N LEU A 140 19.01 -27.62 10.32
CA LEU A 140 20.37 -27.80 10.83
C LEU A 140 20.46 -29.01 11.77
N GLU A 141 19.49 -29.20 12.66
CA GLU A 141 19.44 -30.37 13.54
C GLU A 141 19.35 -31.69 12.76
N LEU A 142 18.49 -31.74 11.72
CA LEU A 142 18.40 -32.91 10.85
C LEU A 142 19.69 -33.18 10.07
N LEU A 143 20.41 -32.13 9.64
CA LEU A 143 21.71 -32.27 8.99
C LEU A 143 22.77 -32.82 9.96
N GLU A 144 22.76 -32.37 11.22
CA GLU A 144 23.65 -32.91 12.25
C GLU A 144 23.36 -34.40 12.51
N GLN A 145 22.08 -34.77 12.62
CA GLN A 145 21.68 -36.19 12.79
C GLN A 145 22.13 -37.05 11.60
N ASN A 146 21.95 -36.59 10.36
CA ASN A 146 22.44 -37.31 9.18
C ASN A 146 23.96 -37.47 9.18
N THR A 147 24.69 -36.43 9.61
CA THR A 147 26.15 -36.48 9.74
C THR A 147 26.55 -37.54 10.76
N ARG A 148 25.92 -37.57 11.94
CA ARG A 148 26.16 -38.58 12.97
C ARG A 148 25.85 -39.99 12.50
N LEU A 149 24.72 -40.20 11.81
CA LEU A 149 24.37 -41.51 11.24
C LEU A 149 25.43 -41.97 10.23
N THR A 150 25.97 -41.06 9.43
CA THR A 150 27.05 -41.36 8.47
C THR A 150 28.34 -41.77 9.19
N GLU A 151 28.71 -41.06 10.26
CA GLU A 151 29.86 -41.42 11.10
C GLU A 151 29.69 -42.79 11.77
N MET A 152 28.52 -43.08 12.35
CA MET A 152 28.22 -44.38 12.96
C MET A 152 28.30 -45.51 11.93
N THR A 153 27.80 -45.28 10.72
CA THR A 153 27.87 -46.24 9.62
C THR A 153 29.32 -46.51 9.22
N LYS A 154 30.16 -45.47 9.19
CA LYS A 154 31.60 -45.60 8.94
C LYS A 154 32.29 -46.43 10.04
N ASP A 155 32.06 -46.12 11.32
CA ASP A 155 32.66 -46.87 12.45
C ASP A 155 32.25 -48.35 12.44
N LEU A 156 30.97 -48.64 12.19
CA LEU A 156 30.48 -50.02 12.04
C LEU A 156 31.17 -50.76 10.89
N THR A 157 31.35 -50.09 9.76
CA THR A 157 32.04 -50.67 8.59
C THR A 157 33.49 -50.99 8.91
N GLU A 158 34.21 -50.06 9.56
CA GLU A 158 35.61 -50.28 9.97
C GLU A 158 35.75 -51.45 10.96
N ARG A 159 34.80 -51.59 11.92
CA ARG A 159 34.77 -52.73 12.85
C ARG A 159 34.49 -54.06 12.16
N ILE A 160 33.54 -54.09 11.22
CA ILE A 160 33.25 -55.30 10.44
C ILE A 160 34.48 -55.70 9.62
N GLU A 161 35.17 -54.74 9.01
CA GLU A 161 36.39 -55.02 8.25
C GLU A 161 37.51 -55.56 9.17
N GLY A 162 37.67 -54.97 10.35
CA GLY A 162 38.60 -55.46 11.38
C GLY A 162 38.30 -56.89 11.82
N LEU A 163 37.05 -57.17 12.20
CA LEU A 163 36.59 -58.52 12.58
C LEU A 163 36.74 -59.52 11.43
N THR A 164 36.48 -59.10 10.20
CA THR A 164 36.63 -59.96 9.01
C THR A 164 38.09 -60.29 8.74
N ARG A 165 39.00 -59.32 8.87
CA ARG A 165 40.45 -59.54 8.78
C ARG A 165 40.93 -60.48 9.87
N GLU A 166 40.45 -60.31 11.10
CA GLU A 166 40.81 -61.15 12.24
C GLU A 166 40.33 -62.60 12.05
N LEU A 167 39.07 -62.77 11.61
CA LEU A 167 38.52 -64.08 11.24
C LEU A 167 39.32 -64.74 10.11
N HIS A 168 39.65 -63.99 9.05
CA HIS A 168 40.42 -64.50 7.92
C HIS A 168 41.84 -64.91 8.34
N ALA A 169 42.50 -64.11 9.18
CA ALA A 169 43.80 -64.46 9.75
C ALA A 169 43.73 -65.74 10.60
N HIS A 170 42.67 -65.92 11.39
CA HIS A 170 42.50 -67.09 12.23
C HIS A 170 42.24 -68.37 11.42
N ILE A 171 41.48 -68.27 10.32
CA ILE A 171 41.24 -69.38 9.38
C ILE A 171 42.53 -69.73 8.62
N CYS A 172 43.29 -68.75 8.15
CA CYS A 172 44.54 -68.98 7.41
C CYS A 172 45.70 -69.47 8.31
N GLN A 173 45.72 -69.10 9.60
CA GLN A 173 46.68 -69.65 10.58
C GLN A 173 46.34 -71.07 11.03
N ASN A 174 45.11 -71.55 10.77
CA ASN A 174 44.68 -72.90 11.11
C ASN A 174 44.36 -73.75 9.86
N PRO A 175 45.31 -74.01 8.94
CA PRO A 175 45.04 -74.74 7.70
C PRO A 175 45.08 -76.27 7.83
N GLN A 176 45.25 -76.85 9.03
CA GLN A 176 45.39 -78.31 9.21
C GLN A 176 44.75 -78.79 10.53
N ARG A 177 43.49 -79.20 10.44
CA ARG A 177 43.05 -80.49 11.00
C ARG A 177 42.52 -81.35 9.88
#